data_AF-A0A352B5N4-F1
#
_entry.id   AF-A0A352B5N4-F1
#
_cell.length_a   1.000
_cell.length_b   1.000
_cell.length_c   1.000
_cell.angle_alpha   90.00
_cell.angle_beta   90.00
_cell.angle_gamma   90.00
#
_symmetry.space_group_name_H-M   'P 1'
#
loop_
_entity.id
_entity.type
_entity.pdbx_description
1 polymer ?
#
loop_
_entity_poly.entity_id
_entity_poly.type
_entity_poly.pdbx_seq_one_letter_code
_entity_poly.pdbx_strand_id
1 'polypeptide(L)' 'YVVPRADGRILVGATLERMGFDKSPTLWAMRSLANGAVRLLPALDCAEVERQWAGLRPG' A
#
# COMPACT_ATOMS: atom_id res chain seq x y z
N TYR A 1 -0.47 7.94 1.47
CA TYR A 1 0.80 8.32 2.09
C TYR A 1 1.90 7.37 1.66
N VAL A 2 3.13 7.88 1.64
CA VAL A 2 4.37 7.14 1.37
C VAL A 2 5.34 7.43 2.51
N VAL A 3 5.86 6.39 3.16
CA VAL A 3 6.71 6.53 4.36
C VAL A 3 7.99 5.71 4.16
N PRO A 4 9.16 6.36 3.98
CA PRO A 4 10.43 5.66 3.94
C PRO A 4 10.82 5.11 5.31
N ARG A 5 11.54 3.99 5.32
CA ARG A 5 12.08 3.33 6.51
C ARG A 5 13.60 3.35 6.46
N ALA A 6 14.24 3.29 7.63
CA ALA A 6 15.69 3.35 7.76
C ALA A 6 16.42 2.17 7.10
N ASP A 7 15.72 1.05 6.89
CA ASP A 7 16.23 -0.16 6.24
C ASP A 7 16.06 -0.15 4.71
N GLY A 8 15.71 1.00 4.13
CA GLY A 8 15.51 1.16 2.68
C GLY A 8 14.12 0.77 2.18
N ARG A 9 13.25 0.21 3.03
CA ARG A 9 11.88 -0.12 2.63
C ARG A 9 10.98 1.11 2.58
N ILE A 10 9.92 1.02 1.79
CA ILE A 10 8.93 2.09 1.64
C ILE A 10 7.54 1.53 1.92
N LEU A 11 6.83 2.14 2.87
CA LEU A 11 5.44 1.82 3.15
C LEU A 11 4.53 2.73 2.31
N VAL A 12 3.64 2.13 1.53
CA VAL A 12 2.59 2.82 0.78
C VAL A 12 1.23 2.42 1.33
N GLY A 13 0.40 3.40 1.65
CA GLY A 13 -0.94 3.13 2.16
C GLY A 13 -1.77 4.38 2.38
N ALA A 14 -3.00 4.28 2.86
CA ALA A 14 -3.79 3.06 2.94
C ALA A 14 -5.07 3.25 2.12
N THR A 15 -5.71 2.16 1.70
CA THR A 15 -7.09 2.23 1.25
C THR A 15 -8.03 2.41 2.46
N LEU A 16 -9.26 2.83 2.19
CA LEU A 16 -10.34 2.87 3.16
C LEU A 16 -11.54 2.17 2.51
N GLU A 17 -11.94 1.04 3.08
CA GLU A 17 -12.96 0.15 2.51
C GLU A 17 -13.95 -0.27 3.59
N ARG A 18 -15.22 -0.47 3.21
CA ARG A 18 -16.29 -0.91 4.13
C ARG A 18 -16.63 -2.38 3.85
N MET A 19 -15.75 -3.27 4.29
CA MET A 19 -15.83 -4.72 4.03
C MET A 19 -16.01 -5.56 5.31
N GLY A 20 -16.48 -4.94 6.40
CA GLY A 20 -16.62 -5.61 7.69
C GLY A 20 -15.27 -6.10 8.22
N PHE A 21 -15.16 -7.40 8.48
CA PHE A 21 -13.94 -8.04 9.01
C PHE A 21 -13.08 -8.71 7.91
N ASP A 22 -13.43 -8.54 6.64
CA ASP A 22 -12.60 -9.04 5.56
C ASP A 22 -11.26 -8.27 5.54
N LYS A 23 -10.18 -9.03 5.68
CA LYS A 23 -8.79 -8.56 5.67
C LYS A 23 -8.00 -9.15 4.50
N SER A 24 -8.70 -9.61 3.47
CA SER A 24 -8.09 -10.15 2.26
C SER A 24 -7.48 -9.00 1.44
N PRO A 25 -6.17 -8.98 1.22
CA PRO A 25 -5.57 -8.02 0.32
C PRO A 25 -6.07 -8.25 -1.11
N THR A 26 -6.39 -7.18 -1.83
CA THR A 26 -6.84 -7.27 -3.22
C THR A 26 -5.76 -6.76 -4.17
N LEU A 27 -5.65 -7.37 -5.36
CA LEU A 27 -4.78 -6.89 -6.43
C LEU A 27 -5.16 -5.48 -6.89
N TRP A 28 -6.44 -5.14 -6.81
CA TRP A 28 -6.92 -3.80 -7.13
C TRP A 28 -6.36 -2.75 -6.15
N ALA A 29 -6.46 -3.01 -4.83
CA ALA A 29 -5.93 -2.10 -3.82
C ALA A 29 -4.42 -1.93 -3.95
N MET A 30 -3.68 -3.03 -4.20
CA MET A 30 -2.25 -3.01 -4.47
C MET A 30 -1.90 -2.08 -5.63
N ARG A 31 -2.53 -2.29 -6.79
CA ARG A 31 -2.27 -1.48 -8.00
C ARG A 31 -2.66 -0.02 -7.81
N SER A 32 -3.78 0.24 -7.15
CA SER A 32 -4.25 1.60 -6.86
C SER A 32 -3.23 2.36 -5.99
N LEU A 33 -2.73 1.71 -4.93
CA LEU A 33 -1.71 2.27 -4.05
C LEU A 33 -0.37 2.45 -4.78
N ALA A 34 0.08 1.45 -5.54
CA ALA A 34 1.33 1.50 -6.30
C ALA A 34 1.30 2.65 -7.33
N ASN A 35 0.23 2.76 -8.12
CA ASN A 35 0.05 3.86 -9.07
C ASN A 35 0.05 5.22 -8.36
N GLY A 36 -0.56 5.31 -7.18
CA GLY A 36 -0.51 6.51 -6.35
C GLY A 36 0.91 6.86 -5.89
N ALA A 37 1.69 5.87 -5.48
CA ALA A 37 3.07 6.05 -5.07
C ALA A 37 3.97 6.48 -6.23
N VAL A 38 3.87 5.84 -7.41
CA VAL A 38 4.65 6.19 -8.60
C VAL A 38 4.37 7.63 -9.07
N ARG A 39 3.11 8.08 -8.99
CA ARG A 39 2.78 9.49 -9.29
C ARG A 39 3.47 10.49 -8.35
N LEU A 40 3.75 10.11 -7.11
CA LEU A 40 4.43 10.96 -6.13
C LEU A 40 5.95 10.81 -6.21
N LEU A 41 6.44 9.60 -6.46
CA LEU A 41 7.85 9.22 -6.51
C LEU A 41 8.07 8.27 -7.69
N PRO A 42 8.37 8.78 -8.89
CA PRO A 42 8.51 7.95 -10.10
C PRO A 42 9.57 6.85 -10.01
N ALA A 43 10.58 7.01 -9.14
CA ALA A 43 11.59 5.99 -8.89
C ALA A 43 11.01 4.66 -8.34
N LEU A 44 9.78 4.66 -7.84
CA LEU A 44 9.09 3.47 -7.34
C LEU A 44 8.51 2.58 -8.44
N ASP A 45 8.52 3.00 -9.70
CA ASP A 45 7.99 2.19 -10.82
C ASP A 45 8.78 0.89 -11.00
N CYS A 46 10.07 0.91 -10.66
CA CYS A 46 10.96 -0.25 -10.70
C CYS A 46 11.07 -0.97 -9.34
N ALA A 47 10.31 -0.57 -8.32
CA ALA A 47 10.41 -1.16 -6.99
C ALA A 47 9.65 -2.50 -6.91
N GLU A 48 10.23 -3.47 -6.21
CA GLU A 48 9.58 -4.75 -5.95
C GLU A 48 8.62 -4.64 -4.75
N VAL A 49 7.45 -5.26 -4.86
CA VAL A 49 6.52 -5.38 -3.74
C VAL A 49 6.92 -6.54 -2.85
N GLU A 50 7.62 -6.22 -1.76
CA GLU A 50 8.03 -7.21 -0.74
C GLU A 50 6.84 -7.82 0.00
N ARG A 51 5.81 -7.02 0.31
CA ARG A 51 4.68 -7.46 1.13
C ARG A 51 3.42 -6.63 0.89
N GLN A 52 2.27 -7.29 1.00
CA GLN A 52 0.96 -6.66 1.06
C GLN A 52 0.16 -7.22 2.24
N TRP A 53 -0.63 -6.37 2.91
CA TRP A 53 -1.55 -6.77 3.97
C TRP A 53 -2.73 -5.80 4.06
N ALA A 54 -3.81 -6.24 4.70
CA ALA A 54 -4.90 -5.38 5.14
C ALA A 54 -5.03 -5.45 6.66
N GLY A 55 -5.30 -4.30 7.28
CA GLY A 55 -5.52 -4.18 8.72
C GLY A 55 -6.89 -3.55 8.98
N LEU A 56 -7.60 -4.07 9.98
CA LEU A 56 -8.87 -3.51 10.42
C LEU A 56 -8.59 -2.35 11.37
N ARG A 57 -9.14 -1.17 11.08
CA ARG A 57 -9.09 -0.05 12.02
C ARG A 57 -10.15 -0.31 13.10
N PRO A 58 -9.81 -0.19 14.39
CA PRO A 58 -10.83 -0.11 15.43
C PRO A 58 -11.75 1.07 15.09
N GLY A 59 -13.05 0.81 15.07
CA GLY A 59 -14.07 1.85 14.88
C GLY A 59 -13.99 2.90 15.97
#